data_AF-A0ABD0MQK1-F1
#
_entry.id   AF-A0ABD0MQK1-F1
#
_cell.length_a   1.000
_cell.length_b   1.000
_cell.length_c   1.000
_cell.angle_alpha   90.00
_cell.angle_beta   90.00
_cell.angle_gamma   90.00
#
_symmetry.space_group_name_H-M   'P 1'
#
loop_
_entity.id
_entity.type
_entity.pdbx_description
1 polymer ?
#
loop_
_entity_poly.entity_id
_entity_poly.type
_entity_poly.pdbx_seq_one_letter_code
_entity_poly.pdbx_strand_id
1 'polypeptide(L)' 'LTSCNLTDEHCEIVASALQSSNSPLRELDLSNNHLQDSGVKLLCDGLKSPNCQLNIL' A
#
# COMPACT_ATOMS: atom_id res chain seq x y z
N LEU A 1 8.80 3.12 2.55
CA LEU A 1 8.47 4.22 1.61
C LEU A 1 8.15 5.48 2.41
N THR A 2 8.99 5.83 3.39
CA THR A 2 8.70 6.93 4.31
C THR A 2 9.23 8.25 3.76
N SER A 3 8.53 9.35 4.05
CA SER A 3 8.93 10.71 3.60
C SER A 3 9.12 10.83 2.07
N CYS A 4 8.27 10.16 1.31
CA CYS A 4 8.24 10.16 -0.15
C CYS A 4 7.05 10.99 -0.66
N ASN A 5 7.20 11.68 -1.80
CA ASN A 5 6.10 12.39 -2.45
C ASN A 5 5.25 11.42 -3.29
N LEU A 6 4.57 10.48 -2.63
CA LEU A 6 3.71 9.51 -3.30
C LEU A 6 2.49 10.21 -3.93
N THR A 7 2.24 9.91 -5.20
CA THR A 7 1.01 10.30 -5.91
C THR A 7 0.00 9.15 -5.87
N ASP A 8 -1.21 9.39 -6.35
CA ASP A 8 -2.24 8.36 -6.46
C ASP A 8 -1.81 7.18 -7.35
N GLU A 9 -1.08 7.45 -8.44
CA GLU A 9 -0.51 6.41 -9.31
C GLU A 9 0.46 5.50 -8.55
N HIS A 10 1.30 6.08 -7.68
CA HIS A 10 2.17 5.28 -6.82
C HIS A 10 1.36 4.43 -5.81
N CYS A 11 0.25 4.98 -5.29
CA CYS A 11 -0.64 4.24 -4.39
C CYS A 11 -1.33 3.08 -5.12
N GLU A 12 -1.69 3.22 -6.39
CA GLU A 12 -2.24 2.14 -7.23
C GLU A 12 -1.22 1.01 -7.44
N ILE A 13 0.06 1.36 -7.68
CA ILE A 13 1.15 0.37 -7.81
C ILE A 13 1.33 -0.39 -6.49
N VAL A 14 1.37 0.31 -5.36
CA VAL A 14 1.49 -0.32 -4.04
C VAL A 14 0.27 -1.20 -3.75
N ALA A 15 -0.95 -0.72 -4.03
CA ALA A 15 -2.16 -1.50 -3.87
C ALA A 15 -2.15 -2.77 -4.74
N SER A 16 -1.67 -2.69 -5.97
CA SER A 16 -1.50 -3.84 -6.86
C SER A 16 -0.50 -4.85 -6.28
N ALA A 17 0.59 -4.38 -5.68
CA ALA A 17 1.56 -5.23 -5.00
C ALA A 17 0.97 -5.91 -3.76
N LEU A 18 0.07 -5.25 -3.02
CA LEU A 18 -0.65 -5.84 -1.88
C LEU A 18 -1.67 -6.91 -2.31
N GLN A 19 -2.26 -6.75 -3.51
CA GLN A 19 -3.24 -7.69 -4.06
C GLN A 19 -2.60 -8.92 -4.72
N SER A 20 -1.30 -8.87 -5.02
CA SER A 20 -0.59 -9.98 -5.67
C SER A 20 -0.40 -11.15 -4.73
N SER A 21 -0.92 -12.33 -5.10
CA SER A 21 -0.80 -13.57 -4.31
C SER A 21 0.64 -14.03 -4.10
N ASN A 22 1.57 -13.60 -4.96
CA ASN A 22 2.99 -13.95 -4.89
C ASN A 22 3.85 -12.80 -4.35
N SER A 23 3.23 -11.79 -3.72
CA SER A 23 3.98 -10.67 -3.16
C SER A 23 4.89 -11.14 -2.02
N PRO A 24 6.22 -10.89 -2.09
CA PRO A 24 7.12 -11.17 -0.98
C PRO A 24 6.98 -10.13 0.14
N LEU A 25 6.15 -9.10 -0.05
CA LEU A 25 6.00 -8.00 0.91
C LEU A 25 5.35 -8.52 2.20
N ARG A 26 6.04 -8.26 3.33
CA ARG A 26 5.60 -8.63 4.68
C ARG A 26 5.44 -7.43 5.60
N GLU A 27 6.12 -6.34 5.29
CA GLU A 27 6.09 -5.10 6.05
C GLU A 27 6.03 -3.92 5.08
N LEU A 28 5.26 -2.91 5.42
CA LEU A 28 5.11 -1.70 4.62
C LEU A 28 4.99 -0.50 5.54
N ASP A 29 6.01 0.37 5.50
CA ASP A 29 6.00 1.65 6.21
C ASP A 29 5.75 2.81 5.22
N LEU A 30 4.63 3.50 5.43
CA LEU A 30 4.18 4.68 4.70
C LEU A 30 4.14 5.93 5.58
N SER A 31 4.75 5.89 6.77
CA SER A 31 4.81 7.04 7.67
C SER A 31 5.50 8.25 7.01
N ASN A 32 5.13 9.44 7.47
CA ASN A 32 5.63 10.73 6.95
C ASN A 32 5.36 10.99 5.47
N ASN A 33 4.41 10.28 4.85
CA ASN A 33 3.86 10.65 3.54
C ASN A 33 2.59 11.47 3.70
N HIS A 34 2.41 12.47 2.85
CA HIS A 34 1.14 13.17 2.73
C HIS A 34 0.29 12.52 1.64
N LEU A 35 -0.44 11.47 2.01
CA LEU A 35 -1.31 10.74 1.09
C LEU A 35 -2.66 11.46 0.94
N GLN A 36 -3.12 11.60 -0.30
CA GLN A 36 -4.46 12.08 -0.60
C GLN A 36 -5.51 11.00 -0.28
N ASP A 37 -6.76 11.40 -0.05
CA ASP A 37 -7.87 10.48 0.26
C ASP A 37 -8.05 9.39 -0.82
N SER A 38 -7.85 9.77 -2.09
CA SER A 38 -7.85 8.86 -3.24
C SER A 38 -6.76 7.79 -3.12
N GLY A 39 -5.51 8.20 -2.86
CA GLY A 39 -4.40 7.29 -2.59
C GLY A 39 -4.64 6.38 -1.39
N VAL A 40 -5.16 6.91 -0.28
CA VAL A 40 -5.51 6.12 0.92
C VAL A 40 -6.58 5.08 0.60
N LYS A 41 -7.61 5.44 -0.17
CA LYS A 41 -8.67 4.51 -0.58
C LYS A 41 -8.10 3.33 -1.38
N LEU A 42 -7.22 3.60 -2.35
CA LEU A 42 -6.55 2.55 -3.14
C LEU A 42 -5.76 1.59 -2.24
N LEU A 43 -4.99 2.13 -1.30
CA LEU A 43 -4.21 1.33 -0.36
C LEU A 43 -5.12 0.50 0.56
N CYS A 44 -6.22 1.07 1.08
CA CYS A 44 -7.19 0.34 1.88
C CYS A 44 -7.82 -0.84 1.12
N ASP A 45 -8.13 -0.67 -0.16
CA ASP A 45 -8.68 -1.75 -0.97
C ASP A 45 -7.63 -2.84 -1.22
N GLY A 46 -6.36 -2.47 -1.42
CA GLY A 46 -5.25 -3.41 -1.45
C GLY A 46 -5.06 -4.20 -0.15
N LEU A 47 -5.15 -3.53 1.00
CA LEU A 47 -5.02 -4.16 2.33
C LEU A 47 -6.15 -5.14 2.65
N LYS A 48 -7.37 -4.89 2.15
CA LYS A 48 -8.52 -5.81 2.31
C LYS A 48 -8.42 -7.06 1.45
N SER A 49 -7.49 -7.10 0.50
CA SER A 49 -7.32 -8.26 -0.36
C SER A 49 -6.96 -9.49 0.46
N PRO A 50 -7.58 -10.66 0.18
CA PRO A 50 -7.19 -11.92 0.83
C PRO A 50 -5.75 -12.33 0.50
N ASN A 51 -5.15 -11.75 -0.54
CA ASN A 51 -3.77 -11.98 -0.93
C ASN A 51 -2.77 -11.10 -0.19
N CYS A 52 -3.24 -10.11 0.60
CA CYS A 52 -2.38 -9.25 1.38
C CYS A 52 -1.69 -10.07 2.48
N GLN A 53 -0.35 -10.08 2.45
CA GLN A 53 0.48 -10.88 3.35
C GLN A 53 1.28 -10.00 4.33
N LEU A 54 0.84 -8.76 4.55
CA LEU A 54 1.46 -7.90 5.55
C LEU A 54 1.22 -8.44 6.95
N ASN A 55 2.27 -8.47 7.75
CA ASN A 55 2.17 -8.71 9.17
C ASN A 55 1.68 -7.43 9.86
N ILE A 56 0.67 -7.55 10.69
CA ILE A 56 0.20 -6.46 11.55
C ILE A 56 0.91 -6.63 12.88
N LEU A 57 1.73 -5.64 13.26
CA LEU A 57 2.42 -5.57 14.54
C LEU A 57 1.64 -4.69 15.54
#